data_AF-A0A1I2K2M9-F1
#
_entry.id   AF-A0A1I2K2M9-F1
#
_cell.length_a   1.000
_cell.length_b   1.000
_cell.length_c   1.000
_cell.angle_alpha   90.00
_cell.angle_beta   90.00
_cell.angle_gamma   90.00
#
_symmetry.space_group_name_H-M   'P 1'
#
loop_
_entity.id
_entity.type
_entity.pdbx_description
1 polymer ?
#
loop_
_entity_poly.entity_id
_entity_poly.type
_entity_poly.pdbx_seq_one_letter_code
_entity_poly.pdbx_strand_id
1 'polypeptide(L)' 'MLSSIGIPGLILILTIALVIFGPKKLPEIGKAAGETLKEFKNSARDLTDEVKDKPSDQKNN' A
#
# COMPACT_ATOMS: atom_id res chain seq x y z
N MET A 1 -2.50 -9.24 -28.19
CA MET A 1 -1.49 -10.31 -28.09
C MET A 1 -1.01 -10.52 -26.64
N LEU A 2 -0.71 -9.47 -25.87
CA LEU A 2 -0.35 -9.60 -24.45
C LEU A 2 -1.53 -9.92 -23.52
N SER A 3 -2.75 -9.43 -23.81
CA SER A 3 -3.94 -9.76 -23.00
C SER A 3 -4.38 -11.23 -23.11
N SER A 4 -3.91 -11.95 -24.14
CA SER A 4 -4.18 -13.39 -24.35
C SER A 4 -3.38 -14.29 -23.42
N ILE A 5 -2.30 -13.77 -22.83
CA ILE A 5 -1.35 -14.52 -22.01
C ILE A 5 -1.88 -14.75 -20.58
N GLY A 6 -2.83 -13.92 -20.12
CA GLY A 6 -3.60 -14.13 -18.90
C GLY A 6 -2.77 -14.42 -17.64
N ILE A 7 -3.40 -15.09 -16.68
CA ILE A 7 -2.77 -15.57 -15.45
C ILE A 7 -1.54 -16.47 -15.72
N PRO A 8 -1.52 -17.36 -16.75
CA PRO A 8 -0.36 -18.20 -17.03
C PRO A 8 0.94 -17.44 -17.28
N GLY A 9 0.93 -16.34 -18.03
CA GLY A 9 2.18 -15.57 -18.23
C GLY A 9 2.58 -14.72 -17.04
N LEU A 10 1.61 -14.26 -16.23
CA LEU A 10 1.94 -13.64 -14.94
C LEU A 10 2.74 -14.61 -14.06
N ILE A 11 2.32 -15.88 -14.00
CA ILE A 11 3.03 -16.92 -13.24
C ILE A 11 4.44 -17.13 -13.78
N LEU A 12 4.65 -17.13 -15.10
CA LEU A 12 5.98 -17.26 -15.70
C LEU A 12 6.90 -16.10 -15.30
N ILE A 13 6.40 -14.85 -15.40
CA ILE A 13 7.15 -13.66 -14.99
C ILE A 13 7.48 -13.70 -13.50
N LEU A 14 6.50 -14.04 -12.66
CA LEU A 14 6.71 -14.21 -11.22
C LEU A 14 7.74 -15.29 -10.94
N THR A 15 7.71 -16.42 -11.65
CA THR A 15 8.69 -17.50 -11.46
C THR A 15 10.11 -17.01 -11.74
N ILE A 16 10.33 -16.29 -12.85
CA ILE A 16 11.64 -15.73 -13.17
C ILE A 16 12.07 -14.71 -12.11
N ALA A 17 11.17 -13.82 -11.70
CA ALA A 17 11.44 -12.86 -10.64
C ALA A 17 11.79 -13.56 -9.31
N LEU A 18 11.09 -14.66 -8.99
CA LEU A 18 11.35 -15.47 -7.80
C LEU A 18 12.68 -16.20 -7.84
N VAL A 19 13.17 -16.60 -9.02
CA VAL A 19 14.52 -17.18 -9.15
C VAL A 19 15.59 -16.13 -8.88
N ILE A 20 15.40 -14.89 -9.33
CA ILE A 20 16.37 -13.80 -9.15
C ILE A 20 16.33 -13.27 -7.71
N PHE A 21 15.14 -12.95 -7.20
CA PHE A 21 14.97 -12.30 -5.90
C PHE A 21 14.78 -13.30 -4.75
N GLY A 22 14.27 -14.51 -5.02
CA GLY A 22 13.91 -15.51 -4.02
C GLY A 22 12.46 -15.37 -3.50
N PRO A 23 11.75 -16.48 -3.24
CA PRO A 23 10.36 -16.47 -2.75
C PRO A 23 10.19 -15.87 -1.35
N LYS A 24 11.25 -15.82 -0.56
CA LYS A 24 11.22 -15.20 0.78
C LYS A 24 11.30 -13.67 0.73
N LYS A 25 11.86 -13.07 -0.33
CA LYS A 25 12.05 -11.62 -0.39
C LYS A 25 10.77 -10.85 -0.69
N LEU A 26 9.88 -11.39 -1.52
CA LEU A 26 8.59 -10.75 -1.80
C LEU A 26 7.74 -10.54 -0.53
N PRO A 27 7.51 -11.54 0.35
CA PRO A 27 6.74 -11.33 1.58
C PRO A 27 7.49 -10.46 2.59
N GLU A 28 8.82 -10.52 2.64
CA GLU A 28 9.64 -9.65 3.50
C GLU A 28 9.49 -8.17 3.13
N ILE A 29 9.61 -7.84 1.84
CA ILE A 29 9.38 -6.49 1.30
C ILE A 29 7.93 -6.06 1.52
N GLY A 30 6.97 -6.95 1.26
CA GLY A 30 5.55 -6.66 1.48
C GLY A 30 5.23 -6.37 2.95
N LYS A 31 5.87 -7.08 3.89
CA LYS A 31 5.71 -6.84 5.32
C LYS A 31 6.29 -5.48 5.72
N ALA A 32 7.51 -5.17 5.30
CA ALA A 32 8.15 -3.88 5.60
C ALA A 32 7.35 -2.70 5.01
N ALA A 33 6.97 -2.79 3.73
CA ALA A 33 6.14 -1.78 3.08
C ALA A 33 4.75 -1.67 3.74
N GLY A 34 4.16 -2.80 4.13
CA GLY A 34 2.87 -2.84 4.81
C GLY A 34 2.90 -2.18 6.20
N GLU A 35 3.98 -2.36 6.95
CA GLU A 35 4.20 -1.68 8.23
C GLU A 35 4.30 -0.16 8.02
N THR A 36 5.09 0.30 7.04
CA THR A 36 5.17 1.73 6.69
C THR A 36 3.81 2.30 6.25
N LEU A 37 3.07 1.61 5.38
CA LEU A 37 1.75 2.05 4.93
C LEU A 37 0.74 2.08 6.08
N LYS A 38 0.84 1.15 7.05
CA LYS A 38 -0.02 1.11 8.23
C LYS A 38 0.23 2.31 9.13
N GLU A 39 1.50 2.64 9.40
CA GLU A 39 1.88 3.83 10.17
C GLU A 39 1.44 5.11 9.46
N PHE A 40 1.73 5.23 8.16
CA PHE A 40 1.30 6.36 7.34
C PHE A 40 -0.23 6.56 7.39
N LYS A 41 -1.02 5.49 7.25
CA LYS A 41 -2.47 5.54 7.36
C LYS A 41 -2.93 6.02 8.74
N ASN A 42 -2.28 5.55 9.81
CA ASN A 42 -2.66 5.96 11.16
C ASN A 42 -2.37 7.45 11.38
N SER A 43 -1.17 7.91 11.05
CA SER A 43 -0.83 9.33 11.14
C SER A 43 -1.74 10.20 10.26
N ALA A 44 -2.06 9.76 9.04
CA ALA A 44 -2.99 10.47 8.17
C ALA A 44 -4.41 10.56 8.75
N ARG A 45 -4.86 9.52 9.48
CA ARG A 45 -6.15 9.54 10.19
C ARG A 45 -6.12 10.52 11.35
N ASP A 46 -5.08 10.47 12.19
CA ASP A 46 -4.95 11.37 13.34
C ASP A 46 -4.98 12.85 12.89
N LEU A 47 -4.26 13.19 11.81
CA LEU A 47 -4.30 14.53 11.20
C LEU A 47 -5.68 14.90 10.65
N THR A 48 -6.42 13.95 10.08
CA THR A 48 -7.77 14.19 9.55
C THR A 48 -8.78 14.40 10.67
N ASP A 49 -8.65 13.64 11.75
CA ASP A 49 -9.53 13.71 12.91
C ASP A 49 -9.26 15.01 13.72
N GLU A 50 -7.99 15.43 13.87
CA GLU A 50 -7.63 16.74 14.45
C GLU A 50 -8.17 17.95 13.66
N VAL A 51 -8.29 17.82 12.33
CA VAL A 51 -8.87 18.87 11.48
C VAL A 51 -10.41 18.87 11.57
N LYS A 52 -11.04 17.73 11.86
CA LYS A 52 -12.49 17.61 12.06
C LYS A 52 -12.96 18.12 13.42
N ASP A 53 -12.14 18.01 14.45
CA ASP A 53 -12.49 18.42 15.83
C ASP A 53 -12.17 19.90 16.15
N LYS A 54 -11.69 20.69 15.18
CA LYS A 54 -11.68 22.15 15.35
C LYS A 54 -13.13 22.65 15.23
N PRO A 55 -13.75 23.16 16.31
CA PRO A 55 -15.09 23.69 16.22
C PRO A 55 -15.05 24.87 15.25
N SER A 56 -15.93 24.84 14.27
CA SER A 56 -16.33 25.99 13.47
C SER A 56 -17.04 27.00 14.37
N ASP A 57 -16.31 27.59 15.32
CA ASP A 57 -16.71 28.74 16.11
C ASP A 57 -16.04 29.99 15.53
N GLN A 58 -16.72 30.61 14.55
CA GLN A 58 -16.75 32.06 14.32
C GLN A 58 -17.41 32.35 12.97
N LYS A 59 -18.73 32.55 12.97
CA LYS A 59 -19.35 33.60 12.14
C LYS A 59 -20.74 33.98 12.63
N ASN A 60 -20.79 34.70 13.73
CA ASN A 60 -21.94 35.48 14.17
C ASN A 60 -21.43 36.81 14.76
N ASN A 61 -21.29 37.80 13.89
CA ASN A 61 -21.51 39.21 14.17
C ASN A 61 -21.74 39.96 12.86
#